data_AF-A0A968PTI5-F1
#
_entry.id   AF-A0A968PTI5-F1
#
_cell.length_a   1.000
_cell.length_b   1.000
_cell.length_c   1.000
_cell.angle_alpha   90.00
_cell.angle_beta   90.00
_cell.angle_gamma   90.00
#
_symmetry.space_group_name_H-M   'P 1'
#
loop_
_entity.id
_entity.type
_entity.pdbx_description
1 polymer ?
#
loop_
_entity_poly.entity_id
_entity_poly.type
_entity_poly.pdbx_seq_one_letter_code
_entity_poly.pdbx_strand_id
1 'polypeptide(L)'
;MPAPLSVDLRQRILAAYEAKEGSQRQLAERFKVSLSFIRDLLRHYRQTGTVQPKARGGGAVAKVGKAQLSIIEDLVKEQPDALLSELCERFAARTGVEVSVSTMQRVVCQLKFSVKKNVDCF
;
A
#
# COMPACT_ATOMS: atom_id res chain seq x y z
N MET A 1 -5.10 -8.57 -12.83
CA MET A 1 -4.41 -7.28 -13.09
C MET A 1 -3.09 -7.58 -13.80
N PRO A 2 -2.85 -7.09 -15.03
CA PRO A 2 -1.63 -7.43 -15.78
C PRO A 2 -0.37 -6.94 -15.05
N ALA A 3 0.74 -7.68 -15.13
CA ALA A 3 2.02 -7.31 -14.52
C ALA A 3 2.53 -5.96 -15.07
N PRO A 4 3.27 -5.15 -14.29
CA PRO A 4 3.81 -3.92 -14.82
C PRO A 4 4.88 -4.30 -15.85
N LEU A 5 4.92 -3.59 -16.99
CA LEU A 5 5.99 -3.74 -17.97
C LEU A 5 7.34 -3.67 -17.24
N SER A 6 8.22 -4.64 -17.53
CA SER A 6 9.50 -4.84 -16.84
C SER A 6 10.30 -3.53 -16.74
N VAL A 7 10.95 -3.31 -15.60
CA VAL A 7 11.74 -2.10 -15.32
C VAL A 7 12.83 -1.89 -16.39
N ASP A 8 13.38 -2.99 -16.90
CA ASP A 8 14.36 -3.01 -17.99
C ASP A 8 13.86 -2.27 -19.25
N LEU A 9 12.62 -2.54 -19.68
CA LEU A 9 12.06 -1.91 -20.88
C LEU A 9 11.90 -0.40 -20.69
N ARG A 10 11.55 0.04 -19.49
CA ARG A 10 11.44 1.47 -19.15
C ARG A 10 12.79 2.17 -19.15
N GLN A 11 13.82 1.51 -18.62
CA GLN A 11 15.20 2.00 -18.64
C GLN A 11 15.72 2.14 -20.08
N ARG A 12 15.49 1.12 -20.92
CA ARG A 12 15.91 1.14 -22.32
C ARG A 12 15.21 2.22 -23.15
N ILE A 13 13.92 2.45 -22.93
CA ILE A 13 13.18 3.54 -23.57
C ILE A 13 13.74 4.90 -23.13
N LEU A 14 14.06 5.05 -21.84
CA LEU A 14 14.63 6.29 -21.34
C LEU A 14 16.02 6.56 -21.93
N ALA A 15 16.90 5.57 -21.95
CA ALA A 15 18.23 5.69 -22.54
C ALA A 15 18.16 6.11 -24.01
N ALA A 16 17.26 5.50 -24.80
CA ALA A 16 17.05 5.88 -26.20
C ALA A 16 16.49 7.30 -26.36
N TYR A 17 15.67 7.76 -25.41
CA TYR A 17 15.17 9.13 -25.39
C TYR A 17 16.28 10.15 -25.03
N GLU A 18 17.13 9.84 -24.05
CA GLU A 18 18.27 10.67 -23.65
C GLU A 18 19.34 10.75 -24.74
N ALA A 19 19.57 9.64 -25.45
CA ALA A 19 20.44 9.56 -26.62
C ALA A 19 19.87 10.24 -27.88
N LYS A 20 18.65 10.82 -27.79
CA LYS A 20 17.95 11.50 -28.90
C LYS A 20 17.82 10.62 -30.15
N GLU A 21 17.65 9.31 -29.97
CA GLU A 21 17.56 8.32 -31.07
C GLU A 21 16.29 8.45 -31.92
N GLY A 22 15.37 9.35 -31.56
CA GLY A 22 14.20 9.67 -32.37
C GLY A 22 13.10 10.41 -31.62
N SER A 23 12.01 10.66 -32.32
CA SER A 23 10.78 11.19 -31.74
C SER A 23 10.06 10.17 -30.87
N GLN A 24 9.17 10.62 -29.98
CA GLN A 24 8.37 9.72 -29.13
C GLN A 24 7.56 8.69 -29.92
N ARG A 25 7.14 9.03 -31.15
CA ARG A 25 6.46 8.10 -32.08
C ARG A 25 7.38 6.99 -32.56
N GLN A 26 8.59 7.33 -32.99
CA GLN A 26 9.60 6.37 -33.44
C GLN A 26 10.03 5.42 -32.31
N LEU A 27 10.16 5.95 -31.09
CA LEU A 27 10.43 5.11 -29.92
C LEU A 27 9.25 4.15 -29.64
N ALA A 28 8.01 4.60 -29.81
CA ALA A 28 6.83 3.74 -29.58
C ALA A 28 6.81 2.56 -30.55
N GLU A 29 7.07 2.81 -31.83
CA GLU A 29 7.17 1.78 -32.87
C GLU A 29 8.33 0.81 -32.60
N ARG A 30 9.53 1.33 -32.30
CA ARG A 30 10.73 0.52 -32.05
C ARG A 30 10.56 -0.42 -30.86
N PHE A 31 10.01 0.09 -29.77
CA PHE A 31 9.81 -0.69 -28.54
C PHE A 31 8.47 -1.45 -28.53
N LYS A 32 7.66 -1.35 -29.59
CA LYS A 32 6.33 -1.97 -29.73
C LYS A 32 5.41 -1.64 -28.55
N VAL A 33 5.45 -0.39 -28.09
CA VAL A 33 4.61 0.14 -27.01
C VAL A 33 3.71 1.24 -27.51
N SER A 34 2.66 1.58 -26.75
CA SER A 34 1.80 2.71 -27.11
C SER A 34 2.52 4.05 -26.91
N LEU A 35 2.14 5.04 -27.73
CA LEU A 35 2.62 6.42 -27.56
C LEU A 35 2.23 6.99 -26.19
N SER A 36 1.04 6.65 -25.69
CA SER A 36 0.59 7.05 -24.36
C SER A 36 1.52 6.54 -23.26
N PHE A 37 1.98 5.28 -23.37
CA PHE A 37 2.94 4.72 -22.42
C PHE A 37 4.26 5.51 -22.39
N ILE A 38 4.81 5.87 -23.56
CA ILE A 38 6.04 6.68 -23.63
C ILE A 38 5.81 8.06 -23.03
N ARG A 39 4.71 8.73 -23.37
CA ARG A 39 4.36 10.04 -22.80
C ARG A 39 4.27 9.98 -21.27
N ASP A 40 3.61 8.97 -20.74
CA ASP A 40 3.40 8.83 -19.30
C ASP A 40 4.69 8.44 -18.58
N LEU A 41 5.52 7.59 -19.19
CA LEU A 41 6.85 7.25 -18.67
C LEU A 41 7.76 8.49 -18.59
N LEU A 42 7.82 9.29 -19.67
CA LEU A 42 8.63 10.51 -19.69
C LEU A 42 8.08 11.58 -18.73
N ARG A 43 6.75 11.70 -18.61
CA ARG A 43 6.13 12.59 -17.62
C ARG A 43 6.51 12.18 -16.20
N HIS A 44 6.41 10.89 -15.90
CA HIS A 44 6.81 10.34 -14.60
C HIS A 44 8.28 10.63 -14.32
N TYR A 45 9.17 10.33 -15.27
CA TYR A 45 10.60 10.57 -15.13
C TYR A 45 10.92 12.05 -14.86
N ARG A 46 10.27 12.99 -15.55
CA ARG A 46 10.45 14.44 -15.30
C ARG A 46 9.97 14.88 -13.91
N GLN A 47 8.98 14.19 -13.35
CA GLN A 47 8.41 14.54 -12.04
C GLN A 47 9.16 13.90 -10.87
N THR A 48 9.62 12.65 -11.04
CA THR A 48 10.18 11.86 -9.94
C THR A 48 11.66 11.57 -10.08
N GLY A 49 12.26 11.81 -11.26
CA GLY A 49 13.63 11.41 -11.59
C GLY A 49 13.82 9.89 -11.69
N THR A 50 12.73 9.11 -11.66
CA THR A 50 12.79 7.64 -11.60
C THR A 50 11.94 6.97 -12.67
N VAL A 51 12.41 5.82 -13.15
CA VAL A 51 11.70 4.94 -14.11
C VAL A 51 11.00 3.77 -13.42
N GLN A 52 11.21 3.61 -12.12
CA GLN A 52 10.58 2.56 -11.34
C GLN A 52 9.05 2.74 -11.38
N PRO A 53 8.28 1.66 -11.58
CA PRO A 53 6.84 1.72 -11.43
C PRO A 53 6.50 2.18 -10.03
N LYS A 54 5.47 3.03 -9.92
CA LYS A 54 4.85 3.32 -8.63
C LYS A 54 4.59 2.00 -7.91
N ALA A 55 4.99 1.94 -6.64
CA ALA A 55 4.79 0.77 -5.80
C ALA A 55 3.33 0.31 -5.95
N ARG A 56 3.14 -0.95 -6.38
CA ARG A 56 1.80 -1.55 -6.40
C ARG A 56 1.40 -1.80 -4.96
N GLY A 57 0.52 -0.95 -4.44
CA GLY A 57 -0.16 -1.19 -3.18
C GLY A 57 0.34 -0.29 -2.04
N GLY A 58 -0.55 0.57 -1.60
CA GLY A 58 -1.03 0.51 -0.24
C GLY A 58 -2.54 0.67 -0.35
N GLY A 59 -3.32 -0.30 0.12
CA GLY A 59 -4.73 -0.02 0.41
C GLY A 59 -4.84 1.21 1.31
N ALA A 60 -6.05 1.77 1.44
CA ALA A 60 -6.34 2.95 2.26
C ALA A 60 -5.45 3.01 3.51
N VAL A 61 -4.81 4.17 3.74
CA VAL A 61 -3.96 4.43 4.90
C VAL A 61 -4.67 3.85 6.13
N ALA A 62 -4.06 2.85 6.77
CA ALA A 62 -4.68 2.20 7.91
C ALA A 62 -5.01 3.28 8.94
N LYS A 63 -6.30 3.39 9.32
CA LYS A 63 -6.73 4.29 10.41
C LYS A 63 -5.97 4.04 11.72
N VAL A 64 -5.39 2.84 11.84
CA VAL A 64 -4.50 2.43 12.91
C VAL A 64 -3.06 2.59 12.42
N GLY A 65 -2.41 3.68 12.83
CA GLY A 65 -0.99 3.90 12.61
C GLY A 65 -0.12 3.09 13.57
N LYS A 66 1.21 3.18 13.42
CA LYS A 66 2.17 2.43 14.25
C LYS A 66 2.06 2.74 15.74
N ALA A 67 1.78 4.00 16.11
CA ALA A 67 1.59 4.39 17.50
C ALA A 67 0.34 3.75 18.11
N GLN A 68 -0.74 3.67 17.32
CA GLN A 68 -1.98 3.02 17.73
C GLN A 68 -1.83 1.50 17.85
N LEU A 69 -0.98 0.87 17.03
CA LEU A 69 -0.67 -0.56 17.15
C LEU A 69 -0.07 -0.91 18.51
N SER A 70 0.91 -0.12 18.98
CA SER A 70 1.53 -0.35 20.30
C SER A 70 0.51 -0.25 21.44
N ILE A 71 -0.42 0.70 21.36
CA ILE A 71 -1.49 0.86 22.36
C ILE A 71 -2.43 -0.35 22.36
N ILE A 72 -2.74 -0.91 21.18
CA ILE A 72 -3.55 -2.13 21.07
C ILE A 72 -2.79 -3.33 21.65
N GLU A 73 -1.48 -3.46 21.38
CA GLU A 73 -0.65 -4.50 21.98
C GLU A 73 -0.64 -4.44 23.51
N ASP A 74 -0.47 -3.25 24.08
CA ASP A 74 -0.44 -3.07 25.53
C ASP A 74 -1.81 -3.40 26.16
N LEU A 75 -2.91 -2.94 25.54
CA LEU A 75 -4.27 -3.27 25.99
C LEU A 75 -4.57 -4.77 25.93
N VAL A 76 -4.09 -5.46 24.90
CA VAL A 76 -4.27 -6.91 24.75
C VAL A 76 -3.39 -7.69 25.74
N LYS A 77 -2.19 -7.21 26.06
CA LYS A 77 -1.32 -7.81 27.09
C LYS A 77 -1.88 -7.61 28.50
N GLU A 78 -2.46 -6.45 28.78
CA GLU A 78 -3.10 -6.17 30.07
C GLU A 78 -4.31 -7.10 30.30
N GLN A 79 -5.10 -7.37 29.27
CA GLN A 79 -6.26 -8.28 29.35
C GLN A 79 -6.44 -9.10 28.06
N PRO A 80 -5.81 -10.28 27.97
CA PRO A 80 -5.93 -11.14 26.78
C PRO A 80 -7.34 -11.73 26.60
N ASP A 81 -8.14 -11.78 27.67
CA ASP A 81 -9.49 -12.33 27.69
C ASP A 81 -10.61 -11.33 27.38
N ALA A 82 -10.28 -10.04 27.18
CA ALA A 82 -11.26 -8.99 26.90
C ALA A 82 -12.01 -9.27 25.58
N LEU A 83 -13.28 -8.88 25.50
CA LEU A 83 -14.01 -9.02 24.23
C LEU A 83 -13.51 -8.00 23.21
N LEU A 84 -13.54 -8.36 21.92
CA LEU A 84 -13.16 -7.45 20.82
C LEU A 84 -13.95 -6.12 20.82
N SER A 85 -15.23 -6.14 21.23
CA SER A 85 -16.05 -4.94 21.39
C SER A 85 -15.53 -4.03 22.53
N GLU A 86 -15.16 -4.63 23.66
CA GLU A 86 -14.60 -3.91 24.80
C GLU A 86 -13.22 -3.33 24.46
N LEU A 87 -12.41 -4.06 23.67
CA LEU A 87 -11.14 -3.55 23.15
C LEU A 87 -11.35 -2.33 22.24
N CYS A 88 -12.38 -2.33 21.38
CA CYS A 88 -12.74 -1.17 20.56
C CYS A 88 -13.10 0.05 21.41
N GLU A 89 -13.95 -0.12 22.44
CA GLU A 89 -14.36 0.96 23.34
C GLU A 89 -13.19 1.52 24.13
N ARG A 90 -12.34 0.65 24.68
CA ARG A 90 -11.14 1.08 25.43
C ARG A 90 -10.11 1.76 24.55
N PHE A 91 -9.94 1.26 23.32
CA PHE A 91 -9.06 1.89 22.35
C PHE A 91 -9.57 3.28 21.99
N ALA A 92 -10.88 3.45 21.76
CA ALA A 92 -11.49 4.76 21.54
C ALA A 92 -11.33 5.68 22.75
N ALA A 93 -11.48 5.17 23.97
CA ALA A 93 -11.29 5.94 25.20
C ALA A 93 -9.83 6.41 25.39
N ARG A 94 -8.83 5.59 25.01
CA ARG A 94 -7.40 5.95 25.13
C ARG A 94 -6.88 6.82 23.99
N THR A 95 -7.33 6.60 22.77
CA THR A 95 -6.76 7.26 21.57
C THR A 95 -7.67 8.31 20.94
N GLY A 96 -8.95 8.35 21.33
CA GLY A 96 -9.98 9.16 20.67
C GLY A 96 -10.35 8.67 19.27
N VAL A 97 -9.85 7.50 18.83
CA VAL A 97 -10.09 6.96 17.50
C VAL A 97 -11.08 5.80 17.55
N GLU A 98 -12.23 5.97 16.92
CA GLU A 98 -13.20 4.89 16.76
C GLU A 98 -12.78 3.93 15.64
N VAL A 99 -12.69 2.65 15.98
CA VAL A 99 -12.39 1.55 15.04
C VAL A 99 -13.47 0.50 15.13
N SER A 100 -13.89 0.00 13.97
CA SER A 100 -14.83 -1.11 13.90
C SER A 100 -14.24 -2.39 14.49
N VAL A 101 -15.10 -3.26 15.01
CA VAL A 101 -14.72 -4.61 15.48
C VAL A 101 -13.93 -5.39 14.43
N SER A 102 -14.32 -5.27 13.15
CA SER A 102 -13.60 -5.90 12.02
C SER A 102 -12.19 -5.33 11.80
N THR A 103 -11.97 -4.04 12.06
CA THR A 103 -10.64 -3.42 11.99
C THR A 103 -9.79 -3.88 13.17
N MET A 104 -10.36 -3.91 14.37
CA MET A 104 -9.67 -4.40 15.57
C MET A 104 -9.28 -5.87 15.42
N GLN A 105 -10.17 -6.73 14.91
CA GLN A 105 -9.86 -8.14 14.65
C GLN A 105 -8.69 -8.30 13.67
N ARG A 106 -8.69 -7.56 12.57
CA ARG A 106 -7.58 -7.59 11.59
C ARG A 106 -6.25 -7.22 12.24
N VAL A 107 -6.24 -6.20 13.10
CA VAL A 107 -5.05 -5.74 13.82
C VAL A 107 -4.58 -6.80 14.83
N VAL A 108 -5.49 -7.34 15.64
CA VAL A 108 -5.20 -8.41 16.61
C VAL A 108 -4.63 -9.66 15.91
N CYS A 109 -5.22 -10.08 14.78
CA CYS A 109 -4.71 -11.18 13.97
C CYS A 109 -3.32 -10.89 13.38
N GLN A 110 -3.08 -9.65 12.93
CA GLN A 110 -1.77 -9.22 12.43
C GLN A 110 -0.70 -9.26 13.53
N LEU A 111 -1.10 -8.97 14.78
CA LEU A 111 -0.25 -9.01 15.97
C LEU A 111 -0.12 -10.41 16.59
N LYS A 112 -0.76 -11.44 15.99
CA LYS A 112 -0.77 -12.84 16.44
C LYS A 112 -1.29 -13.07 17.86
N PHE A 113 -2.17 -12.20 18.37
CA PHE A 113 -2.85 -12.43 19.65
C PHE A 113 -4.15 -13.21 19.45
N SER A 114 -4.50 -14.07 20.41
CA SER A 114 -5.81 -14.73 20.48
C SER A 114 -6.66 -13.98 21.49
N VAL A 115 -7.72 -13.33 21.02
CA VAL A 115 -8.68 -12.63 21.88
C VAL A 115 -10.02 -13.36 21.80
N LYS A 116 -10.75 -13.41 22.92
CA LYS A 116 -12.05 -14.10 23.00
C LYS A 116 -13.07 -13.41 22.08
N LYS A 117 -13.73 -14.21 21.24
CA LYS A 117 -14.68 -13.74 20.22
C LYS A 117 -16.13 -13.93 20.71
N ASN A 118 -16.96 -12.90 20.55
CA ASN A 118 -18.43 -13.03 20.62
C ASN A 118 -19.09 -12.97 19.22
N VAL A 119 -18.29 -13.02 18.15
CA VAL A 119 -18.81 -12.97 16.78
C VAL A 119 -17.93 -13.86 15.93
N ASP A 120 -18.49 -14.95 15.41
CA ASP A 120 -17.81 -15.94 14.57
C ASP A 120 -16.96 -15.30 13.48
N CYS A 121 -15.81 -15.92 13.17
CA CYS A 121 -15.01 -15.52 12.01
C CYS A 121 -15.72 -15.94 10.73
N PHE A 122 -16.21 -14.98 9.96
CA PHE A 122 -16.40 -15.12 8.51
C PHE A 122 -15.43 -14.19 7.79
#